data_AF-A0A2C9VBE9-F1
#
_entry.id   AF-A0A2C9VBE9-F1
#
_cell.length_a   1.000
_cell.length_b   1.000
_cell.length_c   1.000
_cell.angle_alpha   90.00
_cell.angle_beta   90.00
_cell.angle_gamma   90.00
#
_symmetry.space_group_name_H-M   'P 1'
#
loop_
_entity.id
_entity.type
_entity.pdbx_description
1 polymer ?
#
loop_
_entity_poly.entity_id
_entity_poly.type
_entity_poly.pdbx_seq_one_letter_code
_entity_poly.pdbx_strand_id
1 'polypeptide(L)'
;KKISTNAKVLNILHCILDVTAYNYVSGCESAKEVWDKFKVTHEGTNQVKKSKANLLVHDFKLFEMKSGETIAEMSTRFTDLVYLLKALENFFEEIELLKKILRSLPKSWEAKTTVMIQKTLQGTHMMS
;
A
#
# COMPACT_ATOMS: atom_id res chain seq x y z
N LYS A 1 -17.96 25.58 27.37
CA LYS A 1 -18.76 24.48 26.77
C LYS A 1 -17.95 23.27 26.27
N LYS A 2 -16.65 23.38 25.90
CA LYS A 2 -15.78 22.24 25.45
C LYS A 2 -15.53 21.15 26.50
N ILE A 3 -15.38 21.51 27.77
CA ILE A 3 -15.03 20.58 28.87
C ILE A 3 -16.13 19.53 29.11
N SER A 4 -17.41 19.91 28.99
CA SER A 4 -18.56 19.03 29.19
C SER A 4 -18.62 17.89 28.16
N THR A 5 -18.22 18.15 26.92
CA THR A 5 -18.27 17.16 25.85
C THR A 5 -17.14 16.14 25.98
N ASN A 6 -15.94 16.56 26.37
CA ASN A 6 -14.80 15.67 26.57
C ASN A 6 -15.06 14.66 27.71
N ALA A 7 -15.61 15.14 28.83
CA ALA A 7 -15.95 14.28 29.96
C ALA A 7 -17.02 13.22 29.61
N LYS A 8 -18.02 13.58 28.80
CA LYS A 8 -19.04 12.62 28.32
C LYS A 8 -18.45 11.56 27.40
N VAL A 9 -17.56 11.95 26.49
CA VAL A 9 -16.90 11.01 25.57
C VAL A 9 -15.98 10.06 26.34
N LEU A 10 -15.23 10.57 27.32
CA LEU A 10 -14.41 9.74 28.22
C LEU A 10 -15.26 8.74 29.02
N ASN A 11 -16.42 9.17 29.53
CA ASN A 11 -17.30 8.28 30.28
C ASN A 11 -17.89 7.17 29.39
N ILE A 12 -18.25 7.47 28.14
CA ILE A 12 -18.73 6.47 27.18
C ILE A 12 -17.59 5.51 26.80
N LEU A 13 -16.37 6.02 26.59
CA LEU A 13 -15.19 5.19 26.35
C LEU A 13 -14.90 4.27 27.55
N HIS A 14 -15.00 4.76 28.79
CA HIS A 14 -14.84 3.92 29.99
C HIS A 14 -15.86 2.78 30.07
N CYS A 15 -17.11 2.99 29.62
CA CYS A 15 -18.12 1.94 29.65
C CYS A 15 -17.94 0.87 28.56
N ILE A 16 -17.24 1.19 27.46
CA ILE A 16 -17.08 0.31 26.29
C ILE A 16 -15.78 -0.51 26.36
N LEU A 17 -14.77 0.01 27.04
CA LEU A 17 -13.43 -0.59 27.06
C LEU A 17 -13.28 -1.58 28.23
N ASP A 18 -12.80 -2.79 27.94
CA ASP A 18 -12.33 -3.70 28.98
C ASP A 18 -11.09 -3.13 29.71
N VAL A 19 -10.67 -3.77 30.80
CA VAL A 19 -9.52 -3.33 31.62
C VAL A 19 -8.23 -3.15 30.79
N THR A 20 -8.03 -3.97 29.76
CA THR A 20 -6.86 -3.91 28.88
C THR A 20 -6.89 -2.66 27.99
N ALA A 21 -8.05 -2.35 27.43
CA ALA A 21 -8.23 -1.15 26.62
C ALA A 21 -8.29 0.14 27.46
N TYR A 22 -8.77 0.08 28.71
CA TYR A 22 -8.68 1.19 29.67
C TYR A 22 -7.22 1.53 30.01
N ASN A 23 -6.41 0.53 30.39
CA ASN A 23 -4.99 0.73 30.69
C ASN A 23 -4.20 1.27 29.49
N TYR A 24 -4.66 0.98 28.27
CA TYR A 24 -4.06 1.50 27.05
C TYR A 24 -4.32 3.00 26.84
N VAL A 25 -5.48 3.52 27.25
CA VAL A 25 -5.89 4.92 27.02
C VAL A 25 -5.90 5.79 28.28
N SER A 26 -5.57 5.22 29.44
CA SER A 26 -5.62 5.88 30.76
C SER A 26 -4.71 7.11 30.89
N GLY A 27 -3.65 7.19 30.08
CA GLY A 27 -2.75 8.35 30.02
C GLY A 27 -3.19 9.46 29.07
N CYS A 28 -4.34 9.33 28.39
CA CYS A 28 -4.77 10.31 27.40
C CYS A 28 -5.59 11.43 28.04
N GLU A 29 -5.24 12.68 27.76
CA GLU A 29 -5.87 13.87 28.36
C GLU A 29 -7.08 14.38 27.55
N SER A 30 -7.26 13.88 26.33
CA SER A 30 -8.33 14.29 25.43
C SER A 30 -8.95 13.14 24.66
N ALA A 31 -10.23 13.24 24.32
CA ALA A 31 -10.91 12.29 23.44
C ALA A 31 -10.22 12.14 22.08
N LYS A 32 -9.58 13.21 21.59
CA LYS A 32 -8.79 13.17 20.35
C LYS A 32 -7.60 12.20 20.50
N GLU A 33 -6.88 12.29 21.61
CA GLU A 33 -5.73 11.44 21.87
C GLU A 33 -6.13 9.97 22.02
N VAL A 34 -7.24 9.70 22.72
CA VAL A 34 -7.82 8.36 22.81
C VAL A 34 -8.17 7.82 21.41
N TRP A 35 -8.85 8.62 20.58
CA TRP A 35 -9.19 8.27 19.21
C TRP A 35 -7.97 8.05 18.31
N ASP A 36 -6.94 8.88 18.45
CA ASP A 36 -5.66 8.74 17.73
C ASP A 36 -4.95 7.43 18.12
N LYS A 37 -4.98 7.05 19.40
CA LYS A 37 -4.47 5.75 19.88
C LYS A 37 -5.27 4.57 19.33
N PHE A 38 -6.60 4.70 19.25
CA PHE A 38 -7.44 3.67 18.63
C PHE A 38 -7.11 3.50 17.14
N LYS A 39 -6.98 4.60 16.40
CA LYS A 39 -6.57 4.58 14.98
C LYS A 39 -5.21 3.92 14.80
N VAL A 40 -4.22 4.27 15.61
CA VAL A 40 -2.89 3.65 15.56
C VAL A 40 -2.95 2.13 15.80
N THR A 41 -3.84 1.67 16.67
CA THR A 41 -3.97 0.24 16.99
C THR A 41 -4.66 -0.55 15.88
N HIS A 42 -5.68 0.03 15.25
CA HIS A 42 -6.47 -0.65 14.22
C HIS A 42 -5.90 -0.48 12.80
N GLU A 43 -5.38 0.70 12.47
CA GLU A 43 -4.83 1.01 11.15
C GLU A 43 -3.29 0.93 11.09
N GLY A 44 -2.62 0.79 12.23
CA GLY A 44 -1.17 0.89 12.36
C GLY A 44 -0.66 2.33 12.44
N THR A 45 0.60 2.50 12.85
CA THR A 45 1.27 3.81 12.79
C THR A 45 1.62 4.17 11.34
N ASN A 46 1.80 5.47 11.07
CA ASN A 46 2.33 5.95 9.78
C ASN A 46 3.69 5.30 9.44
N GLN A 47 4.50 4.98 10.47
CA GLN A 47 5.77 4.28 10.28
C GLN A 47 5.56 2.85 9.77
N VAL A 48 4.62 2.09 10.34
CA VAL A 48 4.29 0.74 9.86
C VAL A 48 3.73 0.78 8.44
N LYS A 49 2.82 1.72 8.13
CA LYS A 49 2.29 1.94 6.78
C LYS A 49 3.43 2.22 5.78
N LYS A 50 4.37 3.10 6.14
CA LYS A 50 5.55 3.43 5.33
C LYS A 50 6.50 2.24 5.13
N SER A 51 6.78 1.47 6.19
CA SER A 51 7.62 0.28 6.08
C SER A 51 7.00 -0.79 5.17
N LYS A 52 5.68 -1.00 5.27
CA LYS A 52 4.95 -1.92 4.37
C LYS A 52 5.00 -1.44 2.92
N ALA A 53 4.81 -0.14 2.69
CA ALA A 53 4.93 0.45 1.35
C ALA A 53 6.34 0.23 0.77
N ASN A 54 7.39 0.50 1.56
CA ASN A 54 8.77 0.29 1.13
C ASN A 54 9.05 -1.17 0.76
N LEU A 55 8.53 -2.13 1.53
CA LEU A 55 8.67 -3.55 1.23
C LEU A 55 7.98 -3.92 -0.09
N LEU A 56 6.76 -3.44 -0.31
CA LEU A 56 6.05 -3.70 -1.57
C LEU A 56 6.71 -3.02 -2.78
N VAL A 57 7.28 -1.82 -2.61
CA VAL A 57 8.06 -1.15 -3.66
C VAL A 57 9.33 -1.95 -3.97
N HIS A 58 9.96 -2.53 -2.96
CA HIS A 58 11.10 -3.42 -3.15
C HIS A 58 10.68 -4.69 -3.91
N ASP A 59 9.59 -5.35 -3.52
CA ASP A 59 9.06 -6.52 -4.20
C ASP A 59 8.66 -6.21 -5.66
N PHE A 60 8.12 -5.02 -5.91
CA PHE A 60 7.84 -4.54 -7.27
C PHE A 60 9.12 -4.37 -8.08
N LYS A 61 10.16 -3.76 -7.51
CA LYS A 61 11.45 -3.59 -8.21
C LYS A 61 12.09 -4.93 -8.54
N LEU A 62 12.01 -5.92 -7.65
CA LEU A 62 12.55 -7.26 -7.84
C LEU A 62 11.58 -8.24 -8.50
N PHE A 63 10.37 -7.80 -8.89
CA PHE A 63 9.38 -8.70 -9.44
C PHE A 63 9.89 -9.34 -10.74
N GLU A 64 9.87 -10.67 -10.77
CA GLU A 64 10.24 -11.50 -11.92
C GLU A 64 9.29 -12.69 -12.01
N MET A 65 9.16 -13.25 -13.20
CA MET A 65 8.43 -14.49 -13.44
C MET A 65 9.16 -15.65 -12.77
N LYS A 66 8.43 -16.46 -11.99
CA LYS A 66 9.01 -17.61 -11.30
C LYS A 66 9.21 -18.78 -12.27
N SER A 67 10.14 -19.68 -11.94
CA SER A 67 10.31 -20.92 -12.69
C SER A 67 9.05 -21.78 -12.59
N GLY A 68 8.56 -22.26 -13.73
CA GLY A 68 7.33 -23.07 -13.81
C GLY A 68 6.01 -22.29 -13.68
N GLU A 69 6.06 -20.97 -13.44
CA GLU A 69 4.88 -20.10 -13.46
C GLU A 69 4.43 -19.88 -14.92
N THR A 70 3.14 -19.75 -15.17
CA THR A 70 2.59 -19.33 -16.45
C THR A 70 2.52 -17.80 -16.55
N ILE A 71 2.41 -17.26 -17.77
CA ILE A 71 2.27 -15.80 -17.96
C ILE A 71 1.00 -15.27 -17.28
N ALA A 72 -0.08 -16.05 -17.28
CA ALA A 72 -1.34 -15.67 -16.64
C ALA A 72 -1.20 -15.57 -15.11
N GLU A 73 -0.59 -16.58 -14.48
CA GLU A 73 -0.32 -16.58 -13.04
C GLU A 73 0.60 -15.41 -12.64
N MET A 74 1.68 -15.19 -13.42
CA MET A 74 2.57 -14.06 -13.22
C MET A 74 1.82 -12.72 -13.31
N SER A 75 0.93 -12.58 -14.31
CA SER A 75 0.14 -11.35 -14.51
C SER A 75 -0.82 -11.10 -13.34
N THR A 76 -1.52 -12.13 -12.85
CA THR A 76 -2.38 -12.01 -11.66
C THR A 76 -1.58 -11.54 -10.45
N ARG A 77 -0.42 -12.16 -10.20
CA ARG A 77 0.45 -11.82 -9.08
C ARG A 77 1.00 -10.38 -9.18
N PHE A 78 1.26 -9.92 -10.39
CA PHE A 78 1.65 -8.54 -10.66
C PHE A 78 0.49 -7.56 -10.39
N THR A 79 -0.72 -7.89 -10.83
CA THR A 79 -1.93 -7.09 -10.57
C THR A 79 -2.21 -6.97 -9.07
N ASP A 80 -2.10 -8.06 -8.32
CA ASP A 80 -2.27 -8.06 -6.87
C ASP A 80 -1.24 -7.16 -6.18
N LEU A 81 0.03 -7.22 -6.62
CA LEU A 81 1.09 -6.35 -6.10
C LEU A 81 0.80 -4.87 -6.38
N VAL A 82 0.38 -4.53 -7.59
CA VAL A 82 0.01 -3.15 -7.97
C VAL A 82 -1.21 -2.68 -7.18
N TYR A 83 -2.18 -3.55 -6.93
CA TYR A 83 -3.35 -3.22 -6.10
C TYR A 83 -2.93 -2.89 -4.66
N LEU A 84 -2.06 -3.70 -4.05
CA LEU A 84 -1.53 -3.45 -2.70
C LEU A 84 -0.74 -2.13 -2.62
N LEU A 85 0.02 -1.79 -3.66
CA LEU A 85 0.74 -0.52 -3.75
C LEU A 85 -0.22 0.68 -3.83
N LYS A 86 -1.26 0.59 -4.68
CA LYS A 86 -2.31 1.62 -4.79
C LYS A 86 -3.05 1.83 -3.46
N ALA A 87 -3.34 0.75 -2.73
CA ALA A 87 -3.98 0.81 -1.42
C ALA A 87 -3.14 1.54 -0.35
N LEU A 88 -1.82 1.65 -0.57
CA LEU A 88 -0.89 2.42 0.27
C LEU A 88 -0.49 3.74 -0.37
N GLU A 89 -1.29 4.27 -1.31
CA GLU A 89 -1.05 5.55 -1.99
C GLU A 89 0.27 5.60 -2.77
N ASN A 90 0.81 4.44 -3.17
CA ASN A 90 1.97 4.34 -4.05
C ASN A 90 1.50 4.10 -5.47
N PHE A 91 1.54 5.16 -6.28
CA PHE A 91 1.09 5.14 -7.67
C PHE A 91 2.28 5.05 -8.62
N PHE A 92 2.12 4.25 -9.66
CA PHE A 92 3.04 4.13 -10.78
C PHE A 92 2.28 4.48 -12.05
N GLU A 93 2.95 5.11 -13.00
CA GLU A 93 2.35 5.39 -14.29
C GLU A 93 2.08 4.07 -15.05
N GLU A 94 1.04 4.05 -15.88
CA GLU A 94 0.70 2.86 -16.66
C GLU A 94 1.88 2.37 -17.52
N ILE A 95 2.65 3.30 -18.08
CA ILE A 95 3.85 2.97 -18.84
C ILE A 95 4.96 2.34 -18.00
N GLU A 96 5.08 2.71 -16.71
CA GLU A 96 6.04 2.09 -15.80
C GLU A 96 5.61 0.67 -15.43
N LEU A 97 4.32 0.47 -15.19
CA LEU A 97 3.74 -0.85 -14.92
C LEU A 97 3.94 -1.79 -16.11
N LEU A 98 3.64 -1.32 -17.33
CA LEU A 98 3.84 -2.07 -18.57
C LEU A 98 5.31 -2.41 -18.80
N LYS A 99 6.21 -1.44 -18.63
CA LYS A 99 7.66 -1.69 -18.73
C LYS A 99 8.12 -2.71 -17.70
N LYS A 100 7.60 -2.63 -16.47
CA LYS A 100 7.98 -3.54 -15.39
C LYS A 100 7.53 -4.96 -15.69
N ILE A 101 6.26 -5.20 -16.00
CA ILE A 101 5.74 -6.55 -16.28
C ILE A 101 6.43 -7.18 -17.51
N LEU A 102 6.72 -6.39 -18.55
CA LEU A 102 7.45 -6.86 -19.73
C LEU A 102 8.88 -7.28 -19.38
N ARG A 103 9.60 -6.50 -18.55
CA ARG A 103 10.96 -6.84 -18.11
C ARG A 103 11.01 -8.03 -17.16
N SER A 104 9.90 -8.36 -16.51
CA SER A 104 9.78 -9.51 -15.61
C SER A 104 9.61 -10.84 -16.35
N LEU A 105 9.40 -10.81 -17.67
CA LEU A 105 9.33 -12.03 -18.49
C LEU A 105 10.71 -12.72 -18.60
N PRO A 106 10.74 -14.02 -18.92
CA PRO A 106 11.99 -14.76 -19.08
C PRO A 106 12.85 -14.17 -20.20
N LYS A 107 14.18 -14.35 -20.11
CA LYS A 107 15.15 -13.82 -21.10
C LYS A 107 14.84 -14.19 -22.55
N SER A 108 14.16 -15.32 -22.81
CA SER A 108 13.70 -15.70 -24.14
C SER A 108 12.75 -14.68 -24.80
N TRP A 109 12.15 -13.78 -24.01
CA TRP A 109 11.26 -12.72 -24.46
C TRP A 109 11.95 -11.35 -24.63
N GLU A 110 13.22 -11.22 -24.26
CA GLU A 110 13.95 -9.94 -24.18
C GLU A 110 13.94 -9.13 -25.49
N ALA A 111 14.10 -9.82 -26.63
CA ALA A 111 14.02 -9.16 -27.94
C ALA A 111 12.62 -8.57 -28.20
N LYS A 112 11.57 -9.31 -27.86
CA LYS A 112 10.17 -8.88 -28.05
C LYS A 112 9.81 -7.73 -27.11
N THR A 113 10.24 -7.80 -25.85
CA THR A 113 9.97 -6.77 -24.83
C THR A 113 10.65 -5.45 -25.20
N THR A 114 11.89 -5.49 -25.70
CA THR A 114 12.64 -4.30 -26.13
C THR A 114 11.93 -3.58 -27.27
N VAL A 115 11.53 -4.32 -28.30
CA VAL A 115 10.79 -3.77 -29.45
C VAL A 115 9.46 -3.17 -29.03
N MET A 116 8.72 -3.84 -28.13
CA MET A 116 7.41 -3.38 -27.67
C MET A 116 7.53 -2.08 -26.87
N ILE A 117 8.50 -1.99 -25.95
CA ILE A 117 8.76 -0.78 -25.16
C ILE A 117 9.17 0.39 -26.07
N GLN A 118 10.02 0.17 -27.07
CA GLN A 118 10.42 1.21 -28.03
C GLN A 118 9.23 1.73 -28.83
N LYS A 119 8.37 0.84 -29.32
CA LYS A 119 7.15 1.23 -30.05
C LYS A 119 6.20 2.04 -29.19
N THR A 120 5.98 1.63 -27.95
CA THR A 120 5.13 2.37 -27.01
C THR A 120 5.66 3.79 -26.75
N LEU A 121 6.99 3.95 -26.60
CA LEU A 121 7.61 5.27 -26.40
C LEU A 121 7.56 6.17 -27.64
N GLN A 122 7.75 5.59 -28.83
CA GLN A 122 7.64 6.33 -30.09
C GLN A 122 6.20 6.76 -30.39
N GLY A 123 5.21 5.93 -30.04
CA GLY A 123 3.79 6.27 -30.17
C GLY A 123 3.37 7.48 -29.32
N THR A 124 3.90 7.60 -28.10
CA THR A 124 3.66 8.77 -27.24
C THR A 124 4.30 10.06 -27.76
N HIS A 125 5.43 9.99 -28.47
CA HIS A 125 6.11 11.17 -29.03
C HIS A 125 5.45 11.68 -30.33
N MET A 126 4.63 10.86 -31.00
CA MET A 126 3.88 11.26 -32.20
C MET A 126 2.49 11.85 -31.90
N MET A 127 2.05 11.85 -30.63
CA MET A 127 0.74 12.38 -30.20
C MET A 127 0.83 13.66 -29.34
N SER A 128 2.03 14.22 -29.15
CA SER A 128 2.24 15.55 -28.53
C SER A 128 2.72 16.56 -29.58
#